data_AF-A0A950S020-F1
#
_entry.id   AF-A0A950S020-F1
#
_cell.length_a   1.000
_cell.length_b   1.000
_cell.length_c   1.000
_cell.angle_alpha   90.00
_cell.angle_beta   90.00
_cell.angle_gamma   90.00
#
_symmetry.space_group_name_H-M   'P 1'
#
loop_
_entity.id
_entity.type
_entity.pdbx_description
1 polymer ?
#
loop_
_entity_poly.entity_id
_entity_poly.type
_entity_poly.pdbx_seq_one_letter_code
_entity_poly.pdbx_strand_id
1 'polypeptide(L)'
;AELQWLENVAHHPLSIHFARLLFSAKESIFKAWFPLTERWLAFHDVVVSIELASELFHANVLHHTPLSDSVSFSGRFLIRGGYVVTAVVLSRV
;
A
#
# COMPACT_ATOMS: atom_id res chain seq x y z
N ALA A 1 -3.57 4.74 -11.93
CA ALA A 1 -4.33 5.09 -10.70
C ALA A 1 -3.45 5.84 -9.71
N GLU A 2 -2.35 5.25 -9.23
CA GLU A 2 -1.51 5.85 -8.17
C GLU A 2 -0.82 7.16 -8.58
N LEU A 3 -0.29 7.26 -9.81
CA LEU A 3 0.28 8.51 -10.32
C LEU A 3 -0.76 9.62 -10.43
N GLN A 4 -1.96 9.31 -10.93
CA GLN A 4 -3.08 10.26 -10.98
C GLN A 4 -3.47 10.73 -9.57
N TRP A 5 -3.45 9.82 -8.59
CA TRP A 5 -3.70 10.19 -7.20
C TRP A 5 -2.64 11.20 -6.71
N LEU A 6 -1.35 10.96 -6.96
CA LEU A 6 -0.27 11.89 -6.60
C LEU A 6 -0.47 13.29 -7.21
N GLU A 7 -0.89 13.36 -8.48
CA GLU A 7 -1.22 14.63 -9.14
C GLU A 7 -2.37 15.34 -8.41
N ASN A 8 -3.43 14.61 -8.07
CA ASN A 8 -4.61 15.16 -7.39
C ASN A 8 -4.29 15.70 -5.99
N VAL A 9 -3.28 15.15 -5.32
CA VAL A 9 -2.87 15.57 -3.98
C VAL A 9 -1.61 16.44 -3.96
N ALA A 10 -1.16 16.92 -5.13
CA ALA A 10 0.10 17.68 -5.27
C ALA A 10 0.14 18.96 -4.41
N HIS A 11 -1.02 19.59 -4.19
CA HIS A 11 -1.15 20.82 -3.39
C HIS A 11 -1.31 20.57 -1.88
N HIS A 12 -1.35 19.31 -1.43
CA HIS A 12 -1.44 19.00 -0.01
C HIS A 12 -0.14 19.40 0.72
N PRO A 13 -0.17 19.92 1.97
CA PRO A 13 1.04 20.32 2.70
C PRO A 13 2.08 19.21 2.87
N LEU A 14 1.66 17.95 2.86
CA LEU A 14 2.51 16.76 2.96
C LEU A 14 2.82 16.09 1.61
N SER A 15 2.52 16.73 0.47
CA SER A 15 2.60 16.11 -0.85
C SER A 15 3.98 15.56 -1.19
N ILE A 16 5.05 16.21 -0.71
CA ILE A 16 6.43 15.77 -0.85
C ILE A 16 6.70 14.36 -0.31
N HIS A 17 5.85 13.85 0.59
CA HIS A 17 6.01 12.55 1.23
C HIS A 17 5.18 11.45 0.56
N PHE A 18 4.22 11.77 -0.30
CA PHE A 18 3.22 10.81 -0.75
C PHE A 18 3.74 9.73 -1.70
N ALA A 19 4.73 10.05 -2.54
CA ALA A 19 5.42 9.01 -3.31
C ALA A 19 6.14 8.01 -2.40
N ARG A 20 6.73 8.49 -1.30
CA ARG A 20 7.40 7.64 -0.30
C ARG A 20 6.39 6.85 0.54
N LEU A 21 5.22 7.41 0.80
CA LEU A 21 4.09 6.70 1.41
C LEU A 21 3.64 5.51 0.55
N LEU A 22 3.40 5.73 -0.75
CA LEU A 22 3.02 4.65 -1.67
C LEU A 22 4.09 3.55 -1.72
N PHE A 23 5.37 3.95 -1.84
CA PHE A 23 6.48 3.01 -1.80
C PHE A 23 6.50 2.20 -0.51
N SER A 24 6.44 2.87 0.64
CA SER A 24 6.45 2.22 1.95
C SER A 24 5.27 1.26 2.13
N ALA A 25 4.07 1.65 1.69
CA ALA A 25 2.89 0.80 1.76
C ALA A 25 3.07 -0.49 0.95
N LYS A 26 3.58 -0.39 -0.28
CA LYS A 26 3.89 -1.56 -1.12
C LYS A 26 4.93 -2.49 -0.47
N GLU A 27 5.97 -1.94 0.16
CA GLU A 27 6.93 -2.77 0.92
C GLU A 27 6.28 -3.49 2.10
N SER A 28 5.38 -2.82 2.84
CA SER A 28 4.66 -3.44 3.96
C SER A 28 3.71 -4.55 3.48
N ILE A 29 3.10 -4.39 2.30
CA ILE A 29 2.29 -5.42 1.65
C ILE A 29 3.15 -6.61 1.25
N PHE A 30 4.30 -6.38 0.59
CA PHE A 30 5.24 -7.45 0.25
C PHE A 30 5.69 -8.24 1.49
N LYS A 31 6.01 -7.54 2.59
CA LYS A 31 6.41 -8.17 3.86
C LYS A 31 5.30 -9.00 4.50
N ALA A 32 4.03 -8.62 4.30
CA ALA A 32 2.88 -9.40 4.75
C ALA A 32 2.58 -10.59 3.81
N TRP A 33 2.79 -10.40 2.50
CA TRP A 33 2.52 -11.38 1.45
C TRP A 33 3.55 -12.53 1.39
N PHE A 34 4.83 -12.19 1.41
CA PHE A 34 5.90 -13.15 1.12
C PHE A 34 5.91 -14.34 2.10
N PRO A 35 5.76 -14.16 3.43
CA PRO A 35 5.71 -15.29 4.36
C PRO A 35 4.51 -16.23 4.16
N LEU A 36 3.42 -15.77 3.52
CA LEU A 36 2.22 -16.58 3.30
C LEU A 36 2.24 -17.35 1.99
N THR A 37 2.98 -16.84 1.00
CA THR A 37 2.88 -17.30 -0.38
C THR A 37 4.20 -17.80 -0.95
N GLU A 38 5.32 -17.37 -0.36
CA GLU A 38 6.68 -17.56 -0.85
C GLU A 38 6.87 -17.12 -2.32
N ARG A 39 6.04 -16.16 -2.75
CA ARG A 39 6.05 -15.64 -4.12
C ARG A 39 6.53 -14.21 -4.15
N TRP A 40 7.31 -13.90 -5.16
CA TRP A 40 7.63 -12.51 -5.48
C TRP A 40 6.37 -11.75 -5.88
N LEU A 41 6.26 -10.50 -5.41
CA LEU A 41 5.17 -9.59 -5.72
C LEU A 41 5.80 -8.26 -6.13
N ALA A 42 5.74 -7.91 -7.41
CA ALA A 42 6.37 -6.70 -7.92
C ALA A 42 5.49 -5.46 -7.64
N PHE A 43 6.07 -4.27 -7.76
CA PHE A 43 5.35 -3.03 -7.49
C PHE A 43 4.12 -2.80 -8.38
N HIS A 44 4.14 -3.28 -9.62
CA HIS A 44 3.02 -3.16 -10.56
C HIS A 44 1.94 -4.22 -10.36
N ASP A 45 2.23 -5.26 -9.59
CA ASP A 45 1.29 -6.32 -9.26
C ASP A 45 0.34 -5.94 -8.11
N VAL A 46 0.44 -4.70 -7.59
CA VAL A 46 -0.39 -4.21 -6.48
C VAL A 46 -0.80 -2.78 -6.75
N VAL A 47 -2.07 -2.48 -6.57
CA VAL A 47 -2.57 -1.08 -6.58
C VAL A 47 -2.95 -0.68 -5.17
N VAL A 48 -2.38 0.44 -4.71
CA VAL A 48 -2.64 1.03 -3.39
C VAL A 48 -3.55 2.25 -3.52
N SER A 49 -4.56 2.31 -2.66
CA SER A 49 -5.44 3.46 -2.44
C SER A 49 -5.15 4.03 -1.05
N ILE A 50 -4.97 5.35 -0.95
CA ILE A 50 -4.67 6.05 0.30
C ILE A 50 -5.87 6.87 0.75
N GLU A 51 -6.24 6.72 2.01
CA GLU A 51 -7.22 7.58 2.68
C GLU A 51 -6.50 8.48 3.68
N LEU A 52 -6.28 9.75 3.29
CA LEU A 52 -5.47 10.68 4.07
C LEU A 52 -6.07 11.01 5.44
N ALA A 53 -7.39 11.18 5.52
CA ALA A 53 -8.08 11.61 6.74
C ALA A 53 -8.12 10.53 7.83
N SER A 54 -8.24 9.25 7.44
CA SER A 54 -8.32 8.10 8.34
C SER A 54 -6.95 7.46 8.61
N GLU A 55 -5.89 7.95 7.94
CA GLU A 55 -4.55 7.36 7.97
C GLU A 55 -4.54 5.88 7.57
N LEU A 56 -5.40 5.52 6.61
CA LEU A 56 -5.57 4.16 6.09
C LEU A 56 -5.02 4.02 4.67
N PHE A 57 -4.61 2.80 4.33
CA PHE A 57 -4.44 2.41 2.95
C PHE A 57 -5.05 1.03 2.69
N HIS A 58 -5.53 0.86 1.47
CA HIS A 58 -6.05 -0.39 0.96
C HIS A 58 -5.25 -0.79 -0.26
N ALA A 59 -5.05 -2.09 -0.46
CA ALA A 59 -4.32 -2.59 -1.60
C ALA A 59 -4.97 -3.82 -2.19
N ASN A 60 -4.93 -3.90 -3.52
CA ASN A 60 -5.43 -5.05 -4.27
C ASN A 60 -4.26 -5.63 -5.08
N VAL A 61 -4.03 -6.94 -4.92
CA VAL A 61 -3.06 -7.69 -5.73
C VAL A 61 -3.68 -8.00 -7.09
N LEU A 62 -3.00 -7.61 -8.15
CA LEU A 62 -3.40 -7.82 -9.54
C LEU A 62 -2.84 -9.15 -10.05
N HIS A 63 -3.73 -10.01 -10.55
CA HIS A 63 -3.41 -11.16 -11.44
C HIS A 63 -2.25 -12.09 -11.04
N HIS A 64 -2.37 -12.80 -9.91
CA HIS A 64 -1.36 -13.81 -9.50
C HIS A 64 -1.82 -15.28 -9.41
N THR A 65 -3.01 -15.67 -9.90
CA THR A 65 -3.31 -17.12 -10.07
C THR A 65 -4.50 -17.42 -11.00
N PRO A 66 -4.52 -18.59 -11.69
CA PRO A 66 -5.68 -19.08 -12.45
C PRO A 66 -6.85 -19.56 -11.57
N LEU A 67 -6.66 -19.57 -10.25
CA LEU A 67 -7.58 -20.06 -9.24
C LEU A 67 -7.89 -18.90 -8.30
N SER A 68 -9.04 -18.25 -8.55
CA SER A 68 -9.85 -17.36 -7.72
C SER A 68 -9.23 -16.26 -6.83
N ASP A 69 -10.00 -15.16 -6.83
CA ASP A 69 -10.12 -14.06 -5.89
C ASP A 69 -8.95 -13.08 -5.76
N SER A 70 -9.27 -11.81 -5.99
CA SER A 70 -8.42 -10.66 -5.69
C SER A 70 -8.03 -10.69 -4.21
N VAL A 71 -6.75 -10.91 -3.93
CA VAL A 71 -6.21 -10.77 -2.57
C VAL A 71 -6.11 -9.29 -2.25
N SER A 72 -6.68 -8.88 -1.11
CA SER A 72 -6.62 -7.51 -0.64
C SER A 72 -5.93 -7.41 0.71
N PHE A 73 -5.28 -6.27 0.94
CA PHE A 73 -4.66 -5.92 2.20
C PHE A 73 -5.19 -4.57 2.65
N SER A 74 -5.30 -4.40 3.98
CA SER A 74 -5.55 -3.10 4.59
C SER A 74 -4.44 -2.80 5.59
N GLY A 75 -4.05 -1.53 5.66
CA GLY A 75 -3.02 -1.08 6.57
C GLY A 75 -3.22 0.35 7.02
N ARG A 76 -2.37 0.77 7.95
CA ARG A 76 -2.33 2.14 8.47
C ARG A 76 -0.99 2.79 8.14
N PHE A 77 -0.99 4.11 8.08
CA PHE A 77 0.25 4.85 7.92
C PHE A 77 0.36 6.02 8.90
N LEU A 78 1.58 6.54 9.08
CA LEU A 78 1.85 7.75 9.85
C LEU A 78 2.96 8.53 9.16
N ILE A 79 2.77 9.85 9.01
CA ILE A 79 3.80 10.78 8.55
C ILE A 79 4.07 11.76 9.70
N ARG A 80 5.22 11.62 10.36
CA ARG A 80 5.58 12.46 11.51
C ARG A 80 7.09 12.49 11.72
N GLY A 81 7.61 13.65 12.13
CA GLY A 81 9.01 13.78 12.54
C GLY A 81 10.03 13.43 11.45
N GLY A 82 9.69 13.62 10.17
CA GLY A 82 10.53 13.25 9.03
C GLY A 82 10.44 11.77 8.62
N TYR A 83 9.60 10.97 9.29
CA TYR A 83 9.42 9.55 8.99
C TYR A 83 8.08 9.28 8.30
N VAL A 84 8.10 8.25 7.45
CA VAL A 84 6.91 7.60 6.90
C VAL A 84 6.91 6.18 7.45
N VAL A 85 5.85 5.82 8.17
CA VAL A 85 5.66 4.48 8.73
C VAL A 85 4.39 3.90 8.13
N THR A 86 4.46 2.64 7.70
CA THR A 86 3.30 1.88 7.22
C THR A 86 3.27 0.53 7.92
N ALA A 87 2.06 0.01 8.17
CA ALA A 87 1.89 -1.29 8.78
C ALA A 87 0.68 -2.00 8.19
N VAL A 88 0.85 -3.27 7.86
CA VAL A 88 -0.22 -4.22 7.55
C VAL A 88 -0.29 -5.22 8.71
N VAL A 89 -1.49 -5.48 9.21
CA VAL A 89 -1.73 -6.48 10.24
C VAL A 89 -2.72 -7.50 9.68
N LEU A 90 -2.33 -8.76 9.72
CA LEU A 90 -3.16 -9.86 9.25
C LEU A 90 -3.93 -10.45 10.44
N SER A 91 -5.25 -10.53 10.30
CA SER A 91 -6.08 -11.28 11.23
C SER A 91 -5.75 -12.76 11.09
N ARG A 92 -5.52 -13.46 12.21
CA ARG A 92 -5.58 -14.93 12.19
C ARG A 92 -7.03 -15.33 11.99
N VAL A 93 -7.28 -16.15 10.97
CA VAL A 93 -8.54 -16.91 10.80
C VAL A 93 -8.32 -18.30 11.36
#